data_AF-A0A3A3HWM5-F1
#
_entry.id   AF-A0A3A3HWM5-F1
#
_cell.length_a   1.000
_cell.length_b   1.000
_cell.length_c   1.000
_cell.angle_alpha   90.00
_cell.angle_beta   90.00
_cell.angle_gamma   90.00
#
_symmetry.space_group_name_H-M   'P 1'
#
loop_
_entity.id
_entity.type
_entity.pdbx_description
1 polymer ?
#
loop_
_entity_poly.entity_id
_entity_poly.type
_entity_poly.pdbx_seq_one_letter_code
_entity_poly.pdbx_strand_id
1 'polypeptide(L)'
;MAKRCGLIPERVQHIWTAAEQSKLRRLAVTGVTRKEIAAELGLSVQQVAGRMMYSKIHLAKRPPKLVGDPIVDAIRLRAFDMKMSIADLDRSLGRTKTFQTCTHGKPISPAHIYRAVRALGGRMVVEWIDE
;
A
#
# COMPACT_ATOMS: atom_id res chain seq x y z
N MET A 1 13.54 -33.71 -16.22
CA MET A 1 14.73 -34.58 -16.33
C MET A 1 15.85 -34.12 -15.40
N ALA A 2 16.36 -32.89 -15.50
CA ALA A 2 17.52 -32.42 -14.71
C ALA A 2 17.43 -32.56 -13.17
N LYS A 3 16.26 -32.34 -12.57
CA LYS A 3 16.05 -32.46 -11.11
C LYS A 3 16.10 -33.91 -10.59
N ARG A 4 15.84 -34.89 -11.47
CA ARG A 4 15.82 -36.33 -11.15
C ARG A 4 17.22 -36.97 -11.21
N CYS A 5 18.16 -36.31 -11.89
CA CYS A 5 19.54 -36.75 -12.06
C CYS A 5 20.51 -36.17 -11.02
N GLY A 6 20.02 -35.50 -9.96
CA GLY A 6 20.88 -34.90 -8.92
C GLY A 6 21.74 -33.71 -9.36
N LEU A 7 21.63 -33.28 -10.62
CA LEU A 7 22.39 -32.15 -11.21
C LEU A 7 21.96 -30.78 -10.68
N ILE A 8 20.88 -30.71 -9.91
CA ILE A 8 20.41 -29.49 -9.24
C ILE A 8 20.59 -29.72 -7.73
N PRO A 9 21.47 -28.98 -7.05
CA PRO A 9 21.67 -29.15 -5.62
C PRO A 9 20.35 -28.94 -4.88
N GLU A 10 20.10 -29.78 -3.86
CA GLU A 10 18.93 -29.62 -3.00
C GLU A 10 18.97 -28.25 -2.34
N ARG A 11 17.91 -27.46 -2.57
CA ARG A 11 17.79 -26.16 -1.93
C ARG A 11 17.53 -26.38 -0.45
N VAL A 12 18.50 -26.07 0.39
CA VAL A 12 18.33 -26.02 1.85
C VAL A 12 17.19 -25.04 2.14
N GLN A 13 16.06 -25.56 2.62
CA GLN A 13 14.92 -24.74 3.00
C GLN A 13 15.15 -24.17 4.40
N HIS A 14 14.92 -22.87 4.56
CA HIS A 14 14.95 -22.25 5.88
C HIS A 14 13.78 -22.78 6.73
N ILE A 15 14.10 -23.33 7.89
CA ILE A 15 13.12 -23.80 8.86
C ILE A 15 12.68 -22.61 9.71
N TRP A 16 11.41 -22.23 9.60
CA TRP A 16 10.85 -21.12 10.36
C TRP A 16 10.61 -21.51 11.81
N THR A 17 11.23 -20.78 12.73
CA THR A 17 10.99 -20.91 14.16
C THR A 17 9.73 -20.14 14.57
N ALA A 18 9.14 -20.53 15.71
CA ALA A 18 7.97 -19.82 16.28
C ALA A 18 8.29 -18.37 16.65
N ALA A 19 9.55 -18.09 17.06
CA ALA A 19 10.02 -16.75 17.38
C ALA A 19 10.07 -15.85 16.13
N GLU A 20 10.62 -16.34 15.02
CA GLU A 20 10.64 -15.63 13.73
C GLU A 20 9.24 -15.35 13.22
N GLN A 21 8.32 -16.31 13.36
CA GLN A 21 6.92 -16.13 12.96
C GLN A 21 6.20 -15.07 13.80
N SER A 22 6.47 -15.03 15.11
CA SER A 22 5.90 -14.01 16.01
C SER A 22 6.47 -12.63 15.70
N LYS A 23 7.78 -12.54 15.42
CA LYS A 23 8.45 -11.30 15.00
C LYS A 23 7.89 -10.82 13.65
N LEU A 24 7.71 -11.71 12.68
CA LEU A 24 7.11 -11.40 11.38
C LEU A 24 5.70 -10.80 11.53
N ARG A 25 4.85 -11.37 12.38
CA ARG A 25 3.50 -10.84 12.64
C ARG A 25 3.56 -9.44 13.25
N ARG A 26 4.44 -9.21 14.22
CA ARG A 26 4.60 -7.90 14.87
C ARG A 26 5.04 -6.84 13.85
N LEU A 27 6.05 -7.15 13.03
CA LEU A 27 6.57 -6.24 12.01
C LEU A 27 5.56 -6.00 10.86
N ALA A 28 4.73 -7.01 10.56
CA ALA A 28 3.69 -6.84 9.55
C ALA A 28 2.61 -5.84 9.99
N VAL A 29 2.27 -5.82 11.28
CA VAL A 29 1.30 -4.88 11.86
C VAL A 29 1.85 -3.45 11.89
N THR A 30 3.14 -3.26 12.15
CA THR A 30 3.77 -1.93 12.14
C THR A 30 3.95 -1.35 10.73
N GLY A 31 3.72 -2.16 9.68
CA GLY A 31 3.77 -1.69 8.30
C GLY A 31 5.18 -1.56 7.73
N VAL A 32 6.16 -2.27 8.30
CA VAL A 32 7.55 -2.31 7.82
C VAL A 32 7.62 -2.99 6.43
N THR A 33 8.59 -2.62 5.58
CA THR A 33 8.70 -3.22 4.24
C THR A 33 9.16 -4.66 4.33
N ARG A 34 8.85 -5.46 3.30
CA ARG A 34 9.41 -6.82 3.18
C ARG A 34 10.95 -6.83 3.19
N LYS A 35 11.58 -5.77 2.67
CA LYS A 35 13.05 -5.63 2.62
C LYS A 35 13.62 -5.40 4.03
N GLU A 36 13.02 -4.50 4.79
CA GLU A 36 13.39 -4.23 6.18
C GLU A 36 13.12 -5.45 7.08
N ILE A 37 11.97 -6.13 6.91
CA ILE A 37 11.67 -7.39 7.62
C ILE A 37 12.70 -8.47 7.30
N ALA A 38 13.08 -8.59 6.02
CA ALA A 38 14.10 -9.54 5.58
C ALA A 38 15.48 -9.21 6.20
N ALA A 39 15.86 -7.94 6.24
CA ALA A 39 17.09 -7.48 6.90
C ALA A 39 17.06 -7.78 8.41
N GLU A 40 15.93 -7.56 9.09
CA GLU A 40 15.76 -7.83 10.53
C GLU A 40 15.76 -9.32 10.90
N LEU A 41 15.38 -10.19 9.96
CA LEU A 41 15.37 -11.64 10.15
C LEU A 41 16.64 -12.31 9.59
N GLY A 42 17.51 -11.56 8.90
CA GLY A 42 18.67 -12.12 8.21
C GLY A 42 18.30 -13.06 7.06
N LEU A 43 17.07 -12.96 6.54
CA LEU A 43 16.53 -13.82 5.49
C LEU A 43 16.46 -13.10 4.15
N SER A 44 16.29 -13.86 3.07
CA SER A 44 15.98 -13.26 1.78
C SER A 44 14.55 -12.72 1.74
N VAL A 45 14.35 -11.66 0.95
CA VAL A 45 13.01 -11.08 0.71
C VAL A 45 12.04 -12.13 0.15
N GLN A 46 12.52 -13.07 -0.65
CA GLN A 46 11.71 -14.14 -1.23
C GLN A 46 11.24 -15.15 -0.19
N GLN A 47 12.10 -15.55 0.75
CA GLN A 47 11.72 -16.44 1.85
C GLN A 47 10.64 -15.80 2.74
N VAL A 48 10.81 -14.51 3.07
CA VAL A 48 9.82 -13.74 3.82
C VAL A 48 8.51 -13.64 3.03
N ALA A 49 8.56 -13.30 1.75
CA ALA A 49 7.37 -13.18 0.91
C ALA A 49 6.60 -14.51 0.80
N GLY A 50 7.31 -15.63 0.58
CA GLY A 50 6.72 -16.97 0.54
C GLY A 50 6.07 -17.35 1.87
N ARG A 51 6.73 -17.06 2.99
CA ARG A 51 6.15 -17.32 4.32
C ARG A 51 4.93 -16.45 4.60
N MET A 52 4.97 -15.17 4.28
CA MET A 52 3.82 -14.27 4.45
C MET A 52 2.61 -14.75 3.64
N MET A 53 2.83 -15.22 2.40
CA MET A 53 1.77 -15.79 1.56
C MET A 53 1.19 -17.07 2.17
N TYR A 54 2.04 -18.01 2.59
CA TYR A 54 1.62 -19.26 3.23
C TYR A 54 0.82 -19.01 4.53
N SER A 55 1.29 -18.07 5.34
CA SER A 55 0.67 -17.72 6.63
C SER A 55 -0.46 -16.68 6.53
N LYS A 56 -0.79 -16.21 5.32
CA LYS A 56 -1.80 -15.17 5.04
C LYS A 56 -1.58 -13.89 5.87
N ILE A 57 -0.33 -13.56 6.14
CA ILE A 57 0.03 -12.32 6.85
C ILE A 57 0.10 -11.19 5.82
N HIS A 58 -0.75 -10.18 6.01
CA HIS A 58 -0.74 -8.97 5.21
C HIS A 58 0.00 -7.86 5.94
N LEU A 59 0.76 -7.05 5.20
CA LEU A 59 1.34 -5.83 5.74
C LEU A 59 0.24 -4.80 6.00
N ALA A 60 0.38 -4.03 7.09
CA ALA A 60 -0.43 -2.86 7.30
C ALA A 60 -0.33 -1.92 6.08
N LYS A 61 -1.47 -1.39 5.65
CA LYS A 61 -1.52 -0.45 4.53
C LYS A 61 -0.74 0.80 4.93
N ARG A 62 0.20 1.21 4.07
CA ARG A 62 0.95 2.46 4.25
C ARG A 62 0.14 3.65 3.72
N PRO A 63 0.41 4.86 4.24
CA PRO A 63 -0.13 6.07 3.66
C PRO A 63 0.20 6.13 2.16
N PRO A 64 -0.71 6.65 1.34
CA PRO A 64 -0.46 6.82 -0.09
C PRO A 64 0.70 7.80 -0.30
N LYS A 65 1.47 7.58 -1.37
CA LYS A 65 2.52 8.52 -1.78
C LYS A 65 1.89 9.87 -2.15
N LEU A 66 2.46 10.95 -1.66
CA LEU A 66 2.05 12.30 -2.04
C LEU A 66 2.45 12.59 -3.48
N VAL A 67 1.58 13.24 -4.23
CA VAL A 67 1.73 13.55 -5.67
C VAL A 67 2.28 14.95 -5.88
N GLY A 68 2.11 15.85 -4.90
CA GLY A 68 2.57 17.25 -4.94
C GLY A 68 1.45 18.27 -5.19
N ASP A 69 0.20 17.84 -5.38
CA ASP A 69 -0.97 18.73 -5.40
C ASP A 69 -1.63 18.70 -4.01
N PRO A 70 -1.67 19.83 -3.27
CA PRO A 70 -2.18 19.88 -1.91
C PRO A 70 -3.61 19.36 -1.76
N ILE A 71 -4.48 19.64 -2.73
CA ILE A 71 -5.89 19.27 -2.67
C ILE A 71 -6.03 17.75 -2.87
N VAL A 72 -5.32 17.22 -3.86
CA VAL A 72 -5.34 15.78 -4.18
C VAL A 72 -4.69 14.98 -3.05
N ASP A 73 -3.60 15.49 -2.48
CA ASP A 73 -2.91 14.86 -1.37
C ASP A 73 -3.76 14.85 -0.10
N ALA A 74 -4.48 15.94 0.20
CA ALA A 74 -5.43 15.98 1.31
C ALA A 74 -6.56 14.94 1.15
N ILE A 75 -7.12 14.80 -0.05
CA ILE A 75 -8.15 13.78 -0.36
C ILE A 75 -7.59 12.37 -0.16
N ARG A 76 -6.37 12.10 -0.65
CA ARG A 76 -5.71 10.80 -0.52
C ARG A 76 -5.44 10.43 0.94
N LEU A 77 -4.95 11.39 1.74
CA LEU A 77 -4.72 11.20 3.17
C LEU A 77 -6.04 10.94 3.90
N ARG A 78 -7.07 11.73 3.63
CA ARG A 78 -8.39 11.55 4.25
C ARG A 78 -9.00 10.18 3.93
N ALA A 79 -8.86 9.71 2.70
CA ALA A 79 -9.31 8.37 2.31
C ALA A 79 -8.54 7.28 3.07
N PHE A 80 -7.23 7.47 3.28
CA PHE A 80 -6.41 6.57 4.08
C PHE A 80 -6.84 6.53 5.55
N ASP A 81 -7.16 7.67 6.15
CA ASP A 81 -7.68 7.76 7.53
C ASP A 81 -9.00 6.99 7.69
N MET A 82 -9.85 7.04 6.67
CA MET A 82 -11.09 6.26 6.60
C MET A 82 -10.88 4.77 6.29
N LYS A 83 -9.62 4.29 6.26
CA LYS A 83 -9.21 2.93 5.89
C LYS A 83 -9.66 2.52 4.48
N MET A 84 -10.00 3.48 3.63
CA MET A 84 -10.43 3.28 2.25
C MET A 84 -9.19 3.21 1.35
N SER A 85 -9.12 2.21 0.47
CA SER A 85 -8.04 2.21 -0.53
C SER A 85 -8.33 3.25 -1.61
N ILE A 86 -7.29 3.77 -2.28
CA ILE A 86 -7.49 4.67 -3.43
C ILE A 86 -8.35 4.01 -4.51
N ALA A 87 -8.22 2.69 -4.71
CA ALA A 87 -9.06 1.96 -5.65
C ALA A 87 -10.54 1.92 -5.22
N ASP A 88 -10.80 1.85 -3.91
CA ASP A 88 -12.17 1.91 -3.38
C ASP A 88 -12.72 3.33 -3.45
N LEU A 89 -11.89 4.35 -3.23
CA LEU A 89 -12.25 5.76 -3.44
C LEU A 89 -12.63 6.00 -4.90
N ASP A 90 -11.78 5.65 -5.85
CA ASP A 90 -12.06 5.78 -7.28
C ASP A 90 -13.38 5.06 -7.62
N ARG A 91 -13.58 3.81 -7.13
CA ARG A 91 -14.82 3.05 -7.34
C ARG A 91 -16.05 3.76 -6.77
N SER A 92 -15.93 4.44 -5.63
CA SER A 92 -17.04 5.19 -5.01
C SER A 92 -17.44 6.43 -5.82
N LEU A 93 -16.52 6.98 -6.62
CA LEU A 93 -16.70 8.18 -7.43
C LEU A 93 -17.10 7.88 -8.88
N GLY A 94 -16.98 6.62 -9.30
CA GLY A 94 -17.31 6.12 -10.64
C GLY A 94 -16.35 5.01 -11.09
N ARG A 95 -16.44 4.58 -12.35
CA ARG A 95 -15.47 3.61 -12.91
C ARG A 95 -14.18 4.27 -13.44
N THR A 96 -13.82 5.44 -12.92
CA THR A 96 -12.65 6.21 -13.38
C THR A 96 -11.48 6.06 -12.40
N LYS A 97 -10.29 5.71 -12.91
CA LYS A 97 -9.05 5.52 -12.11
C LYS A 97 -8.34 6.85 -11.87
N THR A 98 -9.07 7.86 -11.44
CA THR A 98 -8.63 9.26 -11.45
C THR A 98 -7.55 9.51 -10.39
N PHE A 99 -7.80 9.09 -9.14
CA PHE A 99 -6.85 9.25 -8.04
C PHE A 99 -5.79 8.15 -8.02
N GLN A 100 -6.01 7.03 -8.72
CA GLN A 100 -4.98 5.99 -8.87
C GLN A 100 -3.91 6.35 -9.91
N THR A 101 -4.31 7.01 -11.01
CA THR A 101 -3.39 7.36 -12.13
C THR A 101 -2.89 8.79 -12.08
N CYS A 102 -3.24 9.56 -11.05
CA CYS A 102 -2.74 10.90 -10.90
C CYS A 102 -1.21 10.89 -10.72
N THR A 103 -0.54 11.65 -11.57
CA THR A 103 0.90 11.92 -11.53
C THR A 103 1.10 13.41 -11.36
N HIS A 104 2.27 13.79 -10.84
CA HIS A 104 2.66 15.19 -10.72
C HIS A 104 2.46 15.94 -12.04
N GLY A 105 1.80 17.11 -11.99
CA GLY A 105 1.55 17.96 -13.16
C GLY A 105 0.34 17.58 -14.03
N LYS A 106 -0.38 16.47 -13.74
CA LYS A 106 -1.60 16.14 -14.47
C LYS A 106 -2.83 16.73 -13.77
N PRO A 107 -3.55 17.67 -14.38
CA PRO A 107 -4.73 18.26 -13.75
C PRO A 107 -5.85 17.23 -13.62
N ILE A 108 -6.46 17.17 -12.44
CA ILE A 108 -7.68 16.41 -12.18
C ILE A 108 -8.87 17.35 -12.40
N SER A 109 -9.96 16.85 -12.98
CA SER A 109 -11.13 17.71 -13.19
C SER A 109 -11.71 18.18 -11.84
N PRO A 110 -12.07 19.47 -11.70
CA PRO A 110 -12.65 20.01 -10.46
C PRO A 110 -13.91 19.26 -10.01
N ALA A 111 -14.69 18.74 -10.96
CA ALA A 111 -15.86 17.92 -10.67
C ALA A 111 -15.52 16.61 -9.94
N HIS A 112 -14.40 15.96 -10.27
CA HIS A 112 -13.95 14.75 -9.55
C HIS A 112 -13.45 15.09 -8.14
N ILE A 113 -12.74 16.22 -8.00
CA ILE A 113 -12.30 16.73 -6.69
C ILE A 113 -13.52 16.98 -5.80
N TYR A 114 -14.52 17.71 -6.30
CA TYR A 114 -15.75 17.99 -5.55
C TYR A 114 -16.48 16.71 -5.12
N ARG A 115 -16.64 15.74 -6.02
CA ARG A 115 -17.26 14.44 -5.68
C ARG A 115 -16.46 13.70 -4.61
N ALA A 116 -15.13 13.70 -4.71
CA ALA A 116 -14.26 13.06 -3.72
C ALA A 116 -14.39 13.71 -2.34
N VAL A 117 -14.35 15.05 -2.29
CA VAL A 117 -14.52 15.82 -1.06
C VAL A 117 -15.87 15.51 -0.43
N ARG A 118 -16.96 15.51 -1.22
CA ARG A 118 -18.30 15.19 -0.73
C ARG A 118 -18.42 13.74 -0.21
N ALA A 119 -17.85 12.77 -0.93
CA ALA A 119 -17.87 11.36 -0.54
C ALA A 119 -17.10 11.11 0.76
N LEU A 120 -16.04 11.87 1.01
CA LEU A 120 -15.24 11.83 2.24
C LEU A 120 -15.80 12.70 3.37
N GLY A 121 -17.00 13.27 3.18
CA GLY A 121 -17.69 14.11 4.18
C GLY A 121 -17.11 15.52 4.35
N GLY A 122 -16.27 15.97 3.42
CA GLY A 122 -15.72 17.32 3.39
C GLY A 122 -16.64 18.31 2.68
N ARG A 123 -16.26 19.59 2.73
CA ARG A 123 -16.93 20.70 2.04
C ARG A 123 -15.86 21.53 1.32
N MET A 124 -16.11 21.90 0.07
CA MET A 124 -15.30 22.92 -0.62
C MET A 124 -15.95 24.28 -0.36
N VAL A 125 -15.17 25.22 0.14
CA VAL A 125 -15.58 26.62 0.34
C VAL A 125 -14.73 27.47 -0.59
N VAL A 126 -15.36 28.44 -1.25
CA VAL A 126 -14.64 29.47 -2.00
C VAL A 126 -14.53 30.66 -1.06
N GLU A 127 -13.31 30.94 -0.62
CA GLU A 127 -12.98 32.14 0.16
C GLU A 127 -12.26 33.09 -0.78
N TRP A 128 -12.78 34.31 -0.90
CA TRP A 128 -12.11 35.39 -1.59
C TRP A 128 -11.25 36.12 -0.55
N ILE A 129 -9.97 36.32 -0.86
CA ILE A 129 -9.11 37.18 -0.05
C ILE A 129 -9.46 38.60 -0.48
N ASP A 130 -10.39 39.21 0.25
CA ASP A 130 -10.65 40.64 0.12
C ASP A 130 -9.45 41.37 0.75
N GLU A 131 -8.63 41.98 -0.10
CA GLU A 131 -7.59 42.93 0.30
C GLU A 131 -8.19 44.33 0.53
#